data_AF-A0A537UNY8-F1
#
_entry.id   AF-A0A537UNY8-F1
#
_cell.length_a   1.000
_cell.length_b   1.000
_cell.length_c   1.000
_cell.angle_alpha   90.00
_cell.angle_beta   90.00
_cell.angle_gamma   90.00
#
_symmetry.space_group_name_H-M   'P 1'
#
loop_
_entity.id
_entity.type
_entity.pdbx_description
1 polymer ?
#
loop_
_entity_poly.entity_id
_entity_poly.type
_entity_poly.pdbx_seq_one_letter_code
_entity_poly.pdbx_strand_id
1 'polypeptide(L)'
;VVMAAALSRRTKNAKIAILGNAFCLREHPLTLAEEHAMLDCITGGRLITGMVRGIGAEYYSMGSNPAFSHARFQEAHDLVVQSWTRPGPFAFEGTYYHFEYVNVWPRPYQQPHPPIWAPSTGSTETIEWAAHPSRKYVYLQAYSPIQSVVRYLNYYREAAQRLHGYTANSDRIGWSAPVYVSDTDAKARAEAGRHVETLFNKFLRLPFQMLFPPGYLSAKSLKNMLSHKRSVAGQEHTVDTLIEQGIILCGSPDTVRKQLVDSHRLLGFQNFLAMLQFATLPSDLTEKNIRLFAREVLPALQTLTDKEYSGLQTQAAE
;
A
#
# COMPACT_ATOMS: atom_id res chain seq x y z
N VAL A 1 10.19 -0.18 -11.18
CA VAL A 1 10.18 -0.60 -12.60
C VAL A 1 11.17 -1.72 -12.89
N VAL A 2 12.47 -1.53 -12.63
CA VAL A 2 13.52 -2.54 -12.96
C VAL A 2 13.22 -3.95 -12.43
N MET A 3 12.90 -4.10 -11.14
CA MET A 3 12.56 -5.41 -10.57
C MET A 3 11.29 -6.03 -11.20
N ALA A 4 10.28 -5.21 -11.51
CA ALA A 4 9.06 -5.66 -12.18
C ALA A 4 9.35 -6.15 -13.61
N ALA A 5 10.25 -5.47 -14.34
CA ALA A 5 10.71 -5.89 -15.66
C ALA A 5 11.37 -7.27 -15.61
N ALA A 6 12.27 -7.49 -14.64
CA ALA A 6 12.91 -8.79 -14.45
C ALA A 6 11.88 -9.91 -14.12
N LEU A 7 10.90 -9.62 -13.26
CA LEU A 7 9.84 -10.57 -12.90
C LEU A 7 8.86 -10.85 -14.04
N SER A 8 8.63 -9.88 -14.93
CA SER A 8 7.69 -10.01 -16.07
C SER A 8 8.00 -11.19 -16.96
N ARG A 9 9.29 -11.49 -17.16
CA ARG A 9 9.79 -12.59 -18.01
C ARG A 9 9.79 -13.95 -17.30
N ARG A 10 9.74 -13.95 -15.96
CA ARG A 10 9.77 -15.18 -15.14
C ARG A 10 8.39 -15.66 -14.71
N THR A 11 7.36 -14.85 -14.92
CA THR A 11 5.98 -15.13 -14.48
C THR A 11 5.03 -15.07 -15.67
N LYS A 12 4.09 -16.01 -15.73
CA LYS A 12 3.08 -16.07 -16.80
C LYS A 12 1.73 -15.48 -16.37
N ASN A 13 1.25 -15.88 -15.18
CA ASN A 13 -0.11 -15.57 -14.73
C ASN A 13 -0.15 -14.56 -13.57
N ALA A 14 0.92 -14.45 -12.80
CA ALA A 14 0.93 -13.58 -11.61
C ALA A 14 0.81 -12.10 -12.00
N LYS A 15 -0.05 -11.35 -11.32
CA LYS A 15 -0.03 -9.89 -11.40
C LYS A 15 1.25 -9.35 -10.77
N ILE A 16 1.76 -8.26 -11.32
CA ILE A 16 2.96 -7.59 -10.81
C ILE A 16 2.53 -6.22 -10.32
N ALA A 17 2.58 -6.01 -9.01
CA ALA A 17 2.21 -4.75 -8.39
C ALA A 17 3.46 -3.95 -8.00
N ILE A 18 3.58 -2.72 -8.48
CA ILE A 18 4.60 -1.78 -8.03
C ILE A 18 3.96 -0.90 -6.95
N LEU A 19 3.99 -1.37 -5.70
CA LEU A 19 3.25 -0.75 -4.58
C LEU A 19 4.11 0.25 -3.81
N GLY A 20 4.42 1.35 -4.49
CA GLY A 20 5.21 2.44 -3.92
C GLY A 20 6.02 3.13 -5.01
N ASN A 21 5.35 3.92 -5.85
CA ASN A 21 6.04 4.76 -6.80
C ASN A 21 5.65 6.23 -6.62
N ALA A 22 6.61 7.04 -6.18
CA ALA A 22 6.43 8.45 -5.91
C ALA A 22 6.64 9.27 -7.18
N PHE A 23 5.68 9.21 -8.12
CA PHE A 23 5.70 9.99 -9.36
C PHE A 23 5.95 11.48 -9.09
N CYS A 24 5.40 11.99 -7.99
CA CYS A 24 5.47 13.39 -7.60
C CYS A 24 6.84 13.86 -7.10
N LEU A 25 7.76 12.93 -6.82
CA LEU A 25 9.14 13.24 -6.45
C LEU A 25 10.07 13.23 -7.66
N ARG A 26 9.55 12.97 -8.86
CA ARG A 26 10.32 13.00 -10.11
C ARG A 26 10.13 14.35 -10.77
N GLU A 27 11.19 14.87 -11.38
CA GLU A 27 11.07 16.04 -12.27
C GLU A 27 10.35 15.68 -13.58
N HIS A 28 10.55 14.45 -14.06
CA HIS A 28 9.91 13.93 -15.27
C HIS A 28 9.05 12.69 -14.96
N PRO A 29 7.83 12.86 -14.41
CA PRO A 29 6.92 11.75 -14.14
C PRO A 29 6.44 11.03 -15.42
N LEU A 30 6.51 11.68 -16.59
CA LEU A 30 6.16 11.07 -17.88
C LEU A 30 7.05 9.90 -18.26
N THR A 31 8.35 9.96 -17.97
CA THR A 31 9.26 8.81 -18.20
C THR A 31 8.79 7.59 -17.43
N LEU A 32 8.40 7.81 -16.17
CA LEU A 32 7.87 6.74 -15.34
C LEU A 32 6.50 6.26 -15.84
N ALA A 33 5.65 7.15 -16.36
CA ALA A 33 4.38 6.79 -16.98
C ALA A 33 4.59 5.85 -18.19
N GLU A 34 5.57 6.17 -19.04
CA GLU A 34 5.94 5.37 -20.20
C GLU A 34 6.52 4.01 -19.80
N GLU A 35 7.40 3.96 -18.80
CA GLU A 35 7.92 2.72 -18.24
C GLU A 35 6.81 1.79 -17.72
N HIS A 36 5.76 2.33 -17.09
CA HIS A 36 4.62 1.54 -16.62
C HIS A 36 3.75 1.08 -17.80
N ALA A 37 3.51 1.93 -18.79
CA ALA A 37 2.78 1.53 -19.99
C ALA A 37 3.51 0.41 -20.74
N MET A 38 4.83 0.52 -20.89
CA MET A 38 5.66 -0.52 -21.49
C MET A 38 5.64 -1.82 -20.68
N LEU A 39 5.77 -1.75 -19.36
CA LEU A 39 5.64 -2.93 -18.50
C LEU A 39 4.27 -3.60 -18.62
N ASP A 40 3.21 -2.80 -18.73
CA ASP A 40 1.87 -3.31 -18.91
C ASP A 40 1.74 -4.07 -20.24
N CYS A 41 2.29 -3.52 -21.33
CA CYS A 41 2.40 -4.22 -22.63
C CYS A 41 3.23 -5.50 -22.53
N ILE A 42 4.43 -5.44 -21.94
CA ILE A 42 5.33 -6.60 -21.79
C ILE A 42 4.66 -7.73 -21.01
N THR A 43 3.89 -7.37 -19.99
CA THR A 43 3.22 -8.34 -19.14
C THR A 43 1.91 -8.87 -19.73
N GLY A 44 1.39 -8.28 -20.80
CA GLY A 44 0.07 -8.59 -21.35
C GLY A 44 -1.07 -8.16 -20.43
N GLY A 45 -0.92 -7.00 -19.78
CA GLY A 45 -1.94 -6.41 -18.92
C GLY A 45 -1.97 -6.95 -17.49
N ARG A 46 -0.82 -7.31 -16.91
CA ARG A 46 -0.75 -7.82 -15.52
C ARG A 46 -0.21 -6.80 -14.52
N LEU A 47 0.08 -5.58 -14.95
CA LEU A 47 0.63 -4.55 -14.08
C LEU A 47 -0.46 -3.96 -13.17
N ILE A 48 -0.11 -3.74 -11.91
CA ILE A 48 -0.83 -2.87 -10.98
C ILE A 48 0.12 -1.74 -10.59
N THR A 49 -0.32 -0.50 -10.70
CA THR A 49 0.49 0.68 -10.39
C THR A 49 0.08 1.27 -9.05
N GLY A 50 0.99 1.22 -8.08
CA GLY A 50 0.81 1.84 -6.77
C GLY A 50 1.33 3.26 -6.78
N MET A 51 0.46 4.23 -6.55
CA MET A 51 0.83 5.65 -6.49
C MET A 51 0.89 6.13 -5.05
N VAL A 52 2.02 6.74 -4.70
CA VAL A 52 2.26 7.29 -3.36
C VAL A 52 2.80 8.71 -3.45
N ARG A 53 2.72 9.44 -2.34
CA ARG A 53 3.40 10.73 -2.18
C ARG A 53 4.91 10.60 -1.94
N GLY A 54 5.37 9.41 -1.58
CA GLY A 54 6.69 9.20 -1.01
C GLY A 54 6.72 9.47 0.49
N ILE A 55 7.80 9.08 1.14
CA ILE A 55 8.03 9.29 2.58
C ILE A 55 8.88 10.54 2.82
N GLY A 56 8.80 11.11 4.02
CA GLY A 56 9.48 12.37 4.35
C GLY A 56 10.97 12.41 3.98
N ALA A 57 11.70 11.32 4.18
CA ALA A 57 13.14 11.25 3.89
C ALA A 57 13.45 11.36 2.39
N GLU A 58 12.53 10.92 1.52
CA GLU A 58 12.70 11.00 0.07
C GLU A 58 12.61 12.46 -0.41
N TYR A 59 11.86 13.33 0.26
CA TYR A 59 11.80 14.75 -0.09
C TYR A 59 13.17 15.43 0.08
N TYR A 60 13.90 15.10 1.14
CA TYR A 60 15.28 15.58 1.30
C TYR A 60 16.21 14.98 0.24
N SER A 61 16.09 13.67 0.00
CA SER A 61 16.97 12.94 -0.94
C SER A 61 16.79 13.37 -2.39
N MET A 62 15.57 13.74 -2.76
CA MET A 62 15.18 14.17 -4.11
C MET A 62 15.17 15.70 -4.27
N GLY A 63 15.55 16.46 -3.24
CA GLY A 63 15.57 17.93 -3.29
C GLY A 63 14.20 18.58 -3.48
N SER A 64 13.11 17.87 -3.20
CA SER A 64 11.74 18.36 -3.37
C SER A 64 11.23 19.02 -2.10
N ASN A 65 10.57 20.18 -2.21
CA ASN A 65 10.00 20.86 -1.04
C ASN A 65 8.79 20.06 -0.49
N PRO A 66 8.82 19.58 0.77
CA PRO A 66 7.72 18.80 1.34
C PRO A 66 6.40 19.55 1.44
N ALA A 67 6.42 20.89 1.53
CA ALA A 67 5.22 21.72 1.59
C ALA A 67 4.31 21.55 0.36
N PHE A 68 4.89 21.20 -0.79
CA PHE A 68 4.15 20.99 -2.03
C PHE A 68 3.74 19.53 -2.26
N SER A 69 4.05 18.64 -1.31
CA SER A 69 3.86 17.19 -1.45
C SER A 69 2.48 16.78 -1.93
N HIS A 70 1.41 17.33 -1.35
CA HIS A 70 0.04 17.00 -1.73
C HIS A 70 -0.32 17.49 -3.14
N ALA A 71 -0.07 18.78 -3.41
CA ALA A 71 -0.46 19.40 -4.67
C ALA A 71 0.35 18.81 -5.83
N ARG A 72 1.65 18.64 -5.65
CA ARG A 72 2.55 18.00 -6.62
C ARG A 72 2.18 16.53 -6.85
N PHE A 73 1.63 15.83 -5.86
CA PHE A 73 1.10 14.47 -6.03
C PHE A 73 -0.16 14.42 -6.88
N GLN A 74 -1.13 15.28 -6.60
CA GLN A 74 -2.37 15.33 -7.38
C GLN A 74 -2.08 15.69 -8.84
N GLU A 75 -1.23 16.68 -9.07
CA GLU A 75 -0.86 17.10 -10.43
C GLU A 75 -0.05 16.03 -11.18
N ALA A 76 0.92 15.38 -10.52
CA ALA A 76 1.67 14.27 -11.11
C ALA A 76 0.75 13.10 -11.48
N HIS A 77 -0.21 12.76 -10.61
CA HIS A 77 -1.21 11.75 -10.89
C HIS A 77 -2.03 12.12 -12.13
N ASP A 78 -2.56 13.35 -12.19
CA ASP A 78 -3.43 13.78 -13.28
C ASP A 78 -2.68 13.78 -14.61
N LEU A 79 -1.43 14.26 -14.62
CA LEU A 79 -0.53 14.16 -15.78
C LEU A 79 -0.35 12.71 -16.23
N VAL A 80 0.00 11.81 -15.32
CA VAL A 80 0.25 10.39 -15.62
C VAL A 80 -1.01 9.72 -16.17
N VAL A 81 -2.16 9.89 -15.51
CA VAL A 81 -3.42 9.30 -15.97
C VAL A 81 -3.86 9.88 -17.31
N GLN A 82 -3.77 11.20 -17.51
CA GLN A 82 -4.07 11.81 -18.80
C GLN A 82 -3.13 11.30 -19.89
N SER A 83 -1.83 11.12 -19.60
CA SER A 83 -0.86 10.59 -20.55
C SER A 83 -1.19 9.16 -21.01
N TRP A 84 -1.94 8.39 -20.22
CA TRP A 84 -2.39 7.03 -20.54
C TRP A 84 -3.79 6.96 -21.16
N THR A 85 -4.63 7.96 -20.95
CA THR A 85 -6.07 7.91 -21.29
C THR A 85 -6.48 8.89 -22.38
N ARG A 86 -5.91 10.09 -22.40
CA ARG A 86 -6.19 11.10 -23.42
C ARG A 86 -5.43 10.76 -24.71
N PRO A 87 -6.08 10.75 -25.88
CA PRO A 87 -5.38 10.67 -27.16
C PRO A 87 -4.38 11.83 -27.29
N GLY A 88 -3.12 11.50 -27.59
CA GLY A 88 -2.05 12.46 -27.78
C GLY A 88 -1.88 12.89 -29.25
N PRO A 89 -1.02 13.89 -29.51
CA PRO A 89 -0.33 14.70 -28.50
C PRO A 89 -1.20 15.80 -27.89
N PHE A 90 -0.87 16.22 -26.66
CA PHE A 90 -1.49 17.38 -26.01
C PHE A 90 -0.51 18.10 -25.07
N ALA A 91 -0.74 19.38 -24.80
CA ALA A 91 -0.02 20.12 -23.78
C ALA A 91 -0.63 19.89 -22.39
N PHE A 92 0.22 19.79 -21.37
CA PHE A 92 -0.16 19.75 -19.96
C PHE A 92 0.48 20.95 -19.25
N GLU A 93 -0.36 21.89 -18.83
CA GLU A 93 0.02 23.12 -18.16
C GLU A 93 -0.37 23.06 -16.69
N GLY A 94 0.55 22.56 -15.86
CA GLY A 94 0.39 22.46 -14.43
C GLY A 94 1.21 23.50 -13.67
N THR A 95 1.03 23.56 -12.35
CA THR A 95 1.84 24.44 -11.47
C THR A 95 3.23 23.86 -11.24
N TYR A 96 3.34 22.53 -11.19
CA TYR A 96 4.59 21.82 -10.91
C TYR A 96 5.18 21.12 -12.14
N TYR A 97 4.35 20.78 -13.11
CA TYR A 97 4.71 20.06 -14.32
C TYR A 97 4.17 20.79 -15.54
N HIS A 98 5.09 21.11 -16.45
CA HIS A 98 4.77 21.77 -17.72
C HIS A 98 5.36 20.94 -18.86
N PHE A 99 4.49 20.43 -19.74
CA PHE A 99 4.87 19.64 -20.89
C PHE A 99 4.10 20.08 -22.12
N GLU A 100 4.79 20.67 -23.09
CA GLU A 100 4.21 21.10 -24.38
C GLU A 100 3.68 19.91 -25.21
N TYR A 101 4.31 18.74 -25.04
CA TYR A 101 4.04 17.55 -25.84
C TYR A 101 3.98 16.30 -24.98
N VAL A 102 2.78 15.96 -24.51
CA VAL A 102 2.50 14.69 -23.83
C VAL A 102 2.02 13.66 -24.84
N ASN A 103 2.85 12.65 -25.08
CA ASN A 103 2.53 11.54 -26.00
C ASN A 103 3.29 10.27 -25.59
N VAL A 104 2.86 9.64 -24.48
CA VAL A 104 3.48 8.41 -23.98
C VAL A 104 3.32 7.26 -25.00
N TRP A 105 4.43 6.60 -25.33
CA TRP A 105 4.44 5.43 -26.21
C TRP A 105 5.33 4.31 -25.66
N PRO A 106 4.86 3.05 -25.57
CA PRO A 106 3.54 2.57 -25.99
C PRO A 106 2.41 3.06 -25.07
N ARG A 107 1.17 2.96 -25.52
CA ARG A 107 0.00 3.11 -24.65
C ARG A 107 -0.17 1.86 -23.79
N PRO A 108 -0.73 1.97 -22.57
CA PRO A 108 -0.97 0.80 -21.75
C PRO A 108 -1.85 -0.24 -22.44
N TYR A 109 -1.59 -1.50 -22.13
CA TYR A 109 -2.37 -2.63 -22.65
C TYR A 109 -3.77 -2.66 -22.03
N GLN A 110 -3.85 -2.50 -20.71
CA GLN A 110 -5.11 -2.41 -19.97
C GLN A 110 -5.79 -1.07 -20.26
N GLN A 111 -7.11 -1.12 -20.45
CA GLN A 111 -7.95 0.04 -20.64
C GLN A 111 -8.80 0.32 -19.38
N PRO A 112 -8.99 1.59 -18.99
CA PRO A 112 -8.40 2.80 -19.59
C PRO A 112 -6.89 2.96 -19.27
N HIS A 113 -6.40 2.29 -18.25
CA HIS A 113 -4.99 2.25 -17.84
C HIS A 113 -4.81 1.05 -16.86
N PRO A 114 -3.57 0.73 -16.43
CA PRO A 114 -3.36 -0.30 -15.41
C PRO A 114 -4.07 0.07 -14.10
N PRO A 115 -4.63 -0.89 -13.33
CA PRO A 115 -5.27 -0.60 -12.06
C PRO A 115 -4.36 0.20 -11.13
N ILE A 116 -4.90 1.29 -10.58
CA ILE A 116 -4.19 2.17 -9.64
C ILE A 116 -4.56 1.77 -8.21
N TRP A 117 -3.54 1.53 -7.40
CA TRP A 117 -3.66 1.31 -5.96
C TRP A 117 -3.04 2.49 -5.21
N ALA A 118 -3.62 2.85 -4.07
CA ALA A 118 -3.19 3.94 -3.21
C ALA A 118 -2.70 3.38 -1.87
N PRO A 119 -1.44 2.89 -1.79
CA PRO A 119 -0.89 2.45 -0.54
C PRO A 119 -0.63 3.63 0.41
N SER A 120 -0.95 3.44 1.68
CA SER A 120 -0.76 4.45 2.72
C SER A 120 -0.53 3.80 4.09
N THR A 121 -0.04 4.61 5.02
CA THR A 121 0.08 4.29 6.45
C THR A 121 -0.87 5.16 7.28
N GLY A 122 -2.04 5.54 6.73
CA GLY A 122 -3.10 6.22 7.49
C GLY A 122 -3.29 7.72 7.24
N SER A 123 -2.98 8.25 6.05
CA SER A 123 -3.35 9.64 5.69
C SER A 123 -4.82 9.71 5.25
N THR A 124 -5.63 10.47 6.01
CA THR A 124 -7.05 10.71 5.69
C THR A 124 -7.22 11.42 4.36
N GLU A 125 -6.32 12.33 3.99
CA GLU A 125 -6.35 13.03 2.72
C GLU A 125 -6.08 12.07 1.54
N THR A 126 -5.22 11.05 1.74
CA THR A 126 -4.99 10.00 0.74
C THR A 126 -6.21 9.10 0.59
N ILE A 127 -6.89 8.80 1.70
CA ILE A 127 -8.13 8.02 1.71
C ILE A 127 -9.23 8.76 0.93
N GLU A 128 -9.48 10.03 1.26
CA GLU A 128 -10.47 10.87 0.56
C GLU A 128 -10.15 11.02 -0.93
N TRP A 129 -8.85 11.20 -1.25
CA TRP A 129 -8.39 11.25 -2.63
C TRP A 129 -8.66 9.92 -3.37
N ALA A 130 -8.38 8.77 -2.77
CA ALA A 130 -8.62 7.47 -3.40
C ALA A 130 -10.13 7.18 -3.57
N ALA A 131 -10.95 7.63 -2.61
CA ALA A 131 -12.39 7.42 -2.57
C ALA A 131 -13.18 8.33 -3.53
N HIS A 132 -12.56 9.31 -4.20
CA HIS A 132 -13.26 10.19 -5.13
C HIS A 132 -13.96 9.40 -6.25
N PRO A 133 -15.20 9.75 -6.68
CA PRO A 133 -16.00 8.95 -7.60
C PRO A 133 -15.39 8.79 -9.00
N SER A 134 -14.55 9.73 -9.43
CA SER A 134 -13.81 9.62 -10.70
C SER A 134 -12.63 8.64 -10.66
N ARG A 135 -12.21 8.21 -9.48
CA ARG A 135 -11.02 7.38 -9.25
C ARG A 135 -11.40 6.01 -8.70
N LYS A 136 -12.07 5.99 -7.54
CA LYS A 136 -12.44 4.78 -6.80
C LYS A 136 -11.26 3.79 -6.79
N TYR A 137 -10.08 4.23 -6.38
CA TYR A 137 -8.88 3.40 -6.39
C TYR A 137 -8.89 2.43 -5.21
N VAL A 138 -8.17 1.31 -5.35
CA VAL A 138 -7.98 0.40 -4.22
C VAL A 138 -7.11 1.11 -3.18
N TYR A 139 -7.65 1.33 -1.99
CA TYR A 139 -6.87 1.85 -0.88
C TYR A 139 -6.22 0.70 -0.12
N LEU A 140 -4.89 0.73 0.03
CA LEU A 140 -4.12 -0.33 0.67
C LEU A 140 -3.47 0.20 1.96
N GLN A 141 -3.89 -0.32 3.11
CA GLN A 141 -3.23 0.00 4.38
C GLN A 141 -2.07 -0.96 4.65
N ALA A 142 -0.90 -0.44 5.03
CA ALA A 142 0.29 -1.23 5.34
C ALA A 142 0.91 -0.89 6.71
N TYR A 143 1.67 -1.83 7.27
CA TYR A 143 2.56 -1.66 8.45
C TYR A 143 1.90 -1.03 9.69
N SER A 144 0.60 -1.30 9.91
CA SER A 144 -0.17 -0.68 11.00
C SER A 144 -0.75 -1.75 11.92
N PRO A 145 -0.90 -1.47 13.23
CA PRO A 145 -1.70 -2.30 14.13
C PRO A 145 -3.10 -2.53 13.56
N ILE A 146 -3.68 -3.71 13.78
CA ILE A 146 -4.96 -4.10 13.19
C ILE A 146 -6.09 -3.11 13.51
N GLN A 147 -6.11 -2.53 14.72
CA GLN A 147 -7.10 -1.52 15.11
C GLN A 147 -6.98 -0.22 14.29
N SER A 148 -5.77 0.19 13.93
CA SER A 148 -5.57 1.30 13.00
C SER A 148 -6.00 0.94 11.59
N VAL A 149 -5.76 -0.31 11.16
CA VAL A 149 -6.24 -0.81 9.86
C VAL A 149 -7.78 -0.74 9.80
N VAL A 150 -8.49 -1.24 10.81
CA VAL A 150 -9.96 -1.13 10.93
C VAL A 150 -10.40 0.32 10.75
N ARG A 151 -9.82 1.24 11.53
CA ARG A 151 -10.15 2.67 11.49
C ARG A 151 -9.98 3.27 10.10
N TYR A 152 -8.85 3.04 9.44
CA TYR A 152 -8.58 3.68 8.14
C TYR A 152 -9.39 3.06 6.99
N LEU A 153 -9.60 1.74 6.99
CA LEU A 153 -10.42 1.08 5.98
C LEU A 153 -11.91 1.42 6.14
N ASN A 154 -12.40 1.57 7.37
CA ASN A 154 -13.74 2.10 7.64
C ASN A 154 -13.85 3.56 7.21
N TYR A 155 -12.82 4.37 7.47
CA TYR A 155 -12.80 5.76 6.99
C TYR A 155 -12.89 5.87 5.46
N TYR A 156 -12.32 4.93 4.70
CA TYR A 156 -12.50 4.90 3.24
C TYR A 156 -13.96 4.73 2.84
N ARG A 157 -14.66 3.77 3.46
CA ARG A 157 -16.08 3.51 3.21
C ARG A 157 -16.95 4.70 3.65
N GLU A 158 -16.64 5.28 4.82
CA GLU A 158 -17.30 6.49 5.31
C GLU A 158 -17.07 7.68 4.41
N ALA A 159 -15.86 7.91 3.91
CA ALA A 159 -15.54 8.98 2.98
C ALA A 159 -16.31 8.82 1.67
N ALA A 160 -16.35 7.60 1.11
CA ALA A 160 -17.15 7.29 -0.08
C ALA A 160 -18.64 7.63 0.11
N GLN A 161 -19.22 7.24 1.25
CA GLN A 161 -20.64 7.49 1.52
C GLN A 161 -20.91 8.96 1.86
N ARG A 162 -20.16 9.53 2.81
CA ARG A 162 -20.38 10.88 3.38
C ARG A 162 -20.01 11.99 2.42
N LEU A 163 -18.92 11.86 1.67
CA LEU A 163 -18.44 12.90 0.77
C LEU A 163 -18.97 12.76 -0.65
N HIS A 164 -19.33 11.53 -1.06
CA HIS A 164 -19.61 11.22 -2.47
C HIS A 164 -20.90 10.41 -2.71
N GLY A 165 -21.62 10.03 -1.65
CA GLY A 165 -22.95 9.41 -1.76
C GLY A 165 -22.95 7.98 -2.34
N TYR A 166 -21.82 7.27 -2.34
CA TYR A 166 -21.77 5.89 -2.84
C TYR A 166 -21.19 4.92 -1.81
N THR A 167 -21.64 3.68 -1.85
CA THR A 167 -21.14 2.60 -1.01
C THR A 167 -19.89 1.98 -1.63
N ALA A 168 -18.77 2.00 -0.90
CA ALA A 168 -17.54 1.33 -1.32
C ALA A 168 -17.59 -0.17 -1.00
N ASN A 169 -17.35 -0.99 -2.02
CA ASN A 169 -17.26 -2.44 -1.88
C ASN A 169 -15.86 -2.87 -1.41
N SER A 170 -15.77 -4.09 -0.89
CA SER A 170 -14.53 -4.68 -0.39
C SER A 170 -13.46 -4.88 -1.47
N ASP A 171 -13.84 -4.87 -2.75
CA ASP A 171 -12.91 -4.88 -3.89
C ASP A 171 -12.06 -3.60 -4.02
N ARG A 172 -12.42 -2.53 -3.29
CA ARG A 172 -11.61 -1.30 -3.12
C ARG A 172 -10.80 -1.28 -1.84
N ILE A 173 -10.88 -2.34 -1.05
CA ILE A 173 -10.24 -2.43 0.26
C ILE A 173 -9.05 -3.38 0.15
N GLY A 174 -7.88 -2.82 0.47
CA GLY A 174 -6.61 -3.51 0.49
C GLY A 174 -5.98 -3.51 1.88
N TRP A 175 -5.37 -4.63 2.25
CA TRP A 175 -4.51 -4.72 3.43
C TRP A 175 -3.20 -5.44 3.12
N SER A 176 -2.09 -4.95 3.67
CA SER A 176 -0.78 -5.57 3.59
C SER A 176 -0.23 -5.84 4.99
N ALA A 177 0.22 -7.07 5.22
CA ALA A 177 0.88 -7.46 6.47
C ALA A 177 2.00 -8.48 6.21
N PRO A 178 3.12 -8.42 6.96
CA PRO A 178 4.03 -9.55 7.11
C PRO A 178 3.28 -10.80 7.54
N VAL A 179 3.60 -11.93 6.91
CA VAL A 179 3.04 -13.24 7.27
C VAL A 179 4.17 -14.26 7.36
N TYR A 180 4.21 -15.03 8.44
CA TYR A 180 5.14 -16.15 8.57
C TYR A 180 4.46 -17.40 9.12
N VAL A 181 4.59 -18.51 8.38
CA VAL A 181 3.99 -19.80 8.73
C VAL A 181 5.09 -20.82 8.98
N SER A 182 4.97 -21.58 10.06
CA SER A 182 5.83 -22.74 10.37
C SER A 182 5.00 -23.87 10.94
N ASP A 183 5.60 -25.01 11.28
CA ASP A 183 4.85 -26.20 11.71
C ASP A 183 4.08 -25.98 13.03
N THR A 184 4.63 -25.14 13.92
CA THR A 184 4.02 -24.77 15.20
C THR A 184 4.18 -23.28 15.44
N ASP A 185 3.32 -22.71 16.29
CA ASP A 185 3.41 -21.29 16.64
C ASP A 185 4.76 -20.93 17.27
N ALA A 186 5.29 -21.79 18.14
CA ALA A 186 6.59 -21.58 18.78
C ALA A 186 7.74 -21.54 17.76
N LYS A 187 7.73 -22.46 16.78
CA LYS A 187 8.74 -22.50 15.72
C LYS A 187 8.62 -21.29 14.78
N ALA A 188 7.39 -20.88 14.46
CA ALA A 188 7.14 -19.69 13.64
C ALA A 188 7.70 -18.42 14.30
N ARG A 189 7.44 -18.23 15.60
CA ARG A 189 7.99 -17.12 16.40
C ARG A 189 9.51 -17.14 16.41
N ALA A 190 10.12 -18.29 16.71
CA ALA A 190 11.57 -18.43 16.79
C ALA A 190 12.28 -18.12 15.44
N GLU A 191 11.71 -18.59 14.33
CA GLU A 191 12.27 -18.37 13.00
C GLU A 191 12.06 -16.93 12.51
N ALA A 192 10.88 -16.34 12.73
CA ALA A 192 10.53 -15.00 12.22
C ALA A 192 11.04 -13.85 13.09
N GLY A 193 11.18 -14.07 14.41
CA GLY A 193 11.25 -13.01 15.41
C GLY A 193 12.33 -11.97 15.14
N ARG A 194 13.60 -12.39 15.07
CA ARG A 194 14.73 -11.49 14.79
C ARG A 194 14.56 -10.69 13.49
N HIS A 195 13.89 -11.27 12.50
CA HIS A 195 13.75 -10.68 11.17
C HIS A 195 12.65 -9.61 11.16
N VAL A 196 11.50 -9.89 11.75
CA VAL A 196 10.42 -8.90 11.87
C VAL A 196 10.81 -7.77 12.82
N GLU A 197 11.50 -8.07 13.92
CA GLU A 197 12.05 -7.06 14.83
C GLU A 197 13.07 -6.16 14.10
N THR A 198 13.95 -6.75 13.29
CA THR A 198 14.88 -5.95 12.45
C THR A 198 14.14 -5.03 11.49
N LEU A 199 13.03 -5.49 10.89
CA LEU A 199 12.21 -4.65 10.02
C LEU A 199 11.73 -3.39 10.76
N PHE A 200 11.05 -3.56 11.89
CA PHE A 200 10.40 -2.45 12.59
C PHE A 200 11.38 -1.60 13.42
N ASN A 201 12.40 -2.21 14.02
CA ASN A 201 13.34 -1.51 14.90
C ASN A 201 14.52 -0.87 14.16
N LYS A 202 14.84 -1.33 12.94
CA LYS A 202 15.97 -0.82 12.16
C LYS A 202 15.58 -0.27 10.79
N PHE A 203 14.91 -1.06 9.95
CA PHE A 203 14.70 -0.68 8.54
C PHE A 203 13.58 0.34 8.35
N LEU A 204 12.53 0.28 9.17
CA LEU A 204 11.43 1.25 9.17
C LEU A 204 11.61 2.37 10.19
N ARG A 205 12.65 2.29 11.03
CA ARG A 205 12.93 3.28 12.06
C ARG A 205 13.67 4.47 11.48
N LEU A 206 12.97 5.59 11.39
CA LEU A 206 13.51 6.87 10.96
C LEU A 206 13.37 7.93 12.06
N PRO A 207 14.34 8.85 12.21
CA PRO A 207 14.19 10.00 13.09
C PRO A 207 12.94 10.82 12.75
N PHE A 208 12.35 11.47 13.75
CA PHE A 208 11.10 12.22 13.59
C PHE A 208 11.16 13.25 12.43
N GLN A 209 12.27 14.00 12.34
CA GLN A 209 12.50 14.99 11.29
C GLN A 209 12.66 14.39 9.88
N MET A 210 13.01 13.10 9.78
CA MET A 210 13.09 12.37 8.51
C MET A 210 11.73 11.81 8.11
N LEU A 211 10.90 11.38 9.07
CA LEU A 211 9.53 10.94 8.78
C LEU A 211 8.63 12.12 8.41
N PHE A 212 8.78 13.24 9.11
CA PHE A 212 7.89 14.39 9.03
C PHE A 212 8.71 15.68 8.85
N PRO A 213 9.31 15.87 7.67
CA PRO A 213 10.00 17.12 7.38
C PRO A 213 9.01 18.30 7.40
N PRO A 214 9.46 19.52 7.72
CA PRO A 214 8.58 20.69 7.77
C PRO A 214 7.77 20.86 6.48
N GLY A 215 6.46 21.05 6.63
CA GLY A 215 5.53 21.18 5.50
C GLY A 215 4.97 19.86 4.93
N TYR A 216 5.49 18.69 5.31
CA TYR A 216 5.02 17.41 4.77
C TYR A 216 3.61 17.02 5.20
N LEU A 217 3.26 17.27 6.46
CA LEU A 217 1.92 17.04 6.99
C LEU A 217 1.07 18.29 6.84
N SER A 218 -0.21 18.11 6.54
CA SER A 218 -1.21 19.17 6.69
C SER A 218 -1.29 19.62 8.15
N ALA A 219 -1.75 20.85 8.42
CA ALA A 219 -1.92 21.35 9.79
C ALA A 219 -2.83 20.45 10.64
N LYS A 220 -3.91 19.92 10.04
CA LYS A 220 -4.83 18.96 10.66
C LYS A 220 -4.11 17.66 11.03
N SER A 221 -3.38 17.08 10.08
CA SER A 221 -2.63 15.83 10.29
C SER A 221 -1.50 15.99 11.30
N LEU A 222 -0.81 17.14 11.31
CA LEU A 222 0.21 17.47 12.31
C LEU A 222 -0.41 17.58 13.71
N LYS A 223 -1.55 18.27 13.86
CA LYS A 223 -2.27 18.36 15.15
C LYS A 223 -2.66 16.99 15.68
N ASN A 224 -3.24 16.14 14.84
CA ASN A 224 -3.62 14.78 15.19
C ASN A 224 -2.41 13.93 15.58
N MET A 225 -1.30 14.04 14.84
CA MET A 225 -0.09 13.30 15.18
C MET A 225 0.50 13.76 16.52
N LEU A 226 0.56 15.07 16.78
CA LEU A 226 1.08 15.62 18.03
C LEU A 226 0.24 15.21 19.26
N SER A 227 -1.08 15.08 19.13
CA SER A 227 -1.94 14.61 20.22
C SER A 227 -1.73 13.13 20.55
N HIS A 228 -1.30 12.32 19.59
CA HIS A 228 -1.04 10.88 19.75
C HIS A 228 0.45 10.56 20.00
N LYS A 229 1.35 11.55 19.88
CA LYS A 229 2.81 11.36 19.95
C LYS A 229 3.32 10.89 21.32
N ARG A 230 2.50 10.99 22.37
CA ARG A 230 2.87 10.60 23.74
C ARG A 230 3.02 9.08 23.96
N SER A 231 2.57 8.21 23.05
CA SER A 231 2.53 6.76 23.32
C SER A 231 3.47 5.86 22.50
N VAL A 232 4.17 6.34 21.45
CA VAL A 232 4.86 5.45 20.49
C VAL A 232 6.34 5.79 20.26
N ALA A 233 6.84 6.93 20.74
CA ALA A 233 8.23 7.32 20.52
C ALA A 233 9.19 6.50 21.41
N GLY A 234 9.88 5.52 20.83
CA GLY A 234 11.06 4.89 21.43
C GLY A 234 10.86 3.50 22.03
N GLN A 235 9.66 2.92 21.97
CA GLN A 235 9.48 1.51 22.36
C GLN A 235 10.08 0.59 21.29
N GLU A 236 10.87 -0.38 21.74
CA GLU A 236 11.38 -1.45 20.89
C GLU A 236 10.24 -2.45 20.64
N HIS A 237 10.03 -2.79 19.37
CA HIS A 237 9.05 -3.79 18.99
C HIS A 237 9.64 -5.19 19.19
N THR A 238 8.93 -6.06 19.91
CA THR A 238 9.24 -7.49 20.01
C THR A 238 8.33 -8.28 19.08
N VAL A 239 8.74 -9.49 18.69
CA VAL A 239 7.88 -10.39 17.90
C VAL A 239 6.51 -10.59 18.55
N ASP A 240 6.45 -10.74 19.88
CA ASP A 240 5.20 -10.97 20.61
C ASP A 240 4.28 -9.75 20.54
N THR A 241 4.81 -8.56 20.82
CA THR A 241 4.02 -7.32 20.72
C THR A 241 3.54 -7.04 19.30
N LEU A 242 4.34 -7.38 18.28
CA LEU A 242 3.95 -7.26 16.88
C LEU A 242 2.83 -8.25 16.49
N ILE A 243 2.86 -9.47 17.04
CA ILE A 243 1.79 -10.47 16.85
C ILE A 243 0.51 -10.03 17.57
N GLU A 244 0.62 -9.61 18.84
CA GLU A 244 -0.51 -9.15 19.66
C GLU A 244 -1.24 -7.96 19.03
N GLN A 245 -0.49 -7.02 18.44
CA GLN A 245 -1.04 -5.86 17.74
C GLN A 245 -1.57 -6.18 16.33
N GLY A 246 -1.42 -7.41 15.84
CA GLY A 246 -1.81 -7.82 14.49
C GLY A 246 -1.01 -7.11 13.40
N ILE A 247 0.21 -6.65 13.70
CA ILE A 247 1.11 -6.04 12.71
C ILE A 247 1.71 -7.14 11.83
N ILE A 248 2.05 -8.29 12.41
CA ILE A 248 2.48 -9.51 11.72
C ILE A 248 1.53 -10.66 12.05
N LEU A 249 1.24 -11.48 11.05
CA LEU A 249 0.50 -12.74 11.22
C LEU A 249 1.51 -13.89 11.25
N CYS A 250 1.75 -14.46 12.44
CA CYS A 250 2.80 -15.43 12.65
C CYS A 250 2.28 -16.63 13.46
N GLY A 251 2.49 -17.84 12.96
CA GLY A 251 2.08 -19.05 13.67
C GLY A 251 2.13 -20.33 12.84
N SER A 252 1.47 -21.36 13.36
CA SER A 252 1.07 -22.56 12.63
C SER A 252 0.07 -22.24 11.51
N PRO A 253 -0.15 -23.15 10.55
CA PRO A 253 -1.14 -22.90 9.50
C PRO A 253 -2.54 -22.63 10.05
N ASP A 254 -2.96 -23.34 11.11
CA ASP A 254 -4.25 -23.12 11.77
C ASP A 254 -4.34 -21.73 12.40
N THR A 255 -3.30 -21.32 13.12
CA THR A 255 -3.24 -20.00 13.75
C THR A 255 -3.31 -18.89 12.71
N VAL A 256 -2.53 -18.97 11.63
CA VAL A 256 -2.50 -17.94 10.58
C VAL A 256 -3.79 -17.93 9.77
N ARG A 257 -4.38 -19.10 9.46
CA ARG A 257 -5.73 -19.18 8.85
C ARG A 257 -6.75 -18.45 9.72
N LYS A 258 -6.80 -18.75 11.01
CA LYS A 258 -7.72 -18.11 11.96
C LYS A 258 -7.51 -16.59 12.00
N GLN A 259 -6.26 -16.14 12.14
CA GLN A 259 -5.93 -14.71 12.16
C GLN A 259 -6.42 -13.99 10.90
N LEU A 260 -6.24 -14.57 9.72
CA LEU A 260 -6.67 -13.96 8.46
C LEU A 260 -8.18 -13.97 8.27
N VAL A 261 -8.86 -15.06 8.65
CA VAL A 261 -10.33 -15.13 8.62
C VAL A 261 -10.93 -14.10 9.57
N ASP A 262 -10.42 -14.00 10.79
CA ASP A 262 -10.86 -13.00 11.76
C ASP A 262 -10.56 -11.57 11.28
N SER A 263 -9.41 -11.35 10.65
CA SER A 263 -9.09 -10.06 10.04
C SER A 263 -10.04 -9.73 8.88
N HIS A 264 -10.40 -10.70 8.04
CA HIS A 264 -11.38 -10.48 6.97
C HIS A 264 -12.76 -10.12 7.51
N ARG A 265 -13.20 -10.79 8.60
CA ARG A 265 -14.46 -10.45 9.29
C ARG A 265 -14.49 -9.01 9.78
N LEU A 266 -13.35 -8.47 10.21
CA LEU A 266 -13.23 -7.10 10.71
C LEU A 266 -13.05 -6.06 9.60
N LEU A 267 -12.27 -6.38 8.58
CA LEU A 267 -11.81 -5.41 7.58
C LEU A 267 -12.62 -5.45 6.29
N GLY A 268 -13.14 -6.63 5.92
CA GLY A 268 -13.75 -6.89 4.62
C GLY A 268 -12.82 -6.53 3.48
N PHE A 269 -11.60 -7.07 3.45
CA PHE A 269 -10.69 -6.83 2.34
C PHE A 269 -10.93 -7.89 1.25
N GLN A 270 -10.86 -7.51 -0.03
CA GLN A 270 -10.71 -8.49 -1.11
C GLN A 270 -9.30 -8.47 -1.72
N ASN A 271 -8.48 -7.49 -1.34
CA ASN A 271 -7.09 -7.38 -1.79
C ASN A 271 -6.15 -7.55 -0.59
N PHE A 272 -5.60 -8.75 -0.39
CA PHE A 272 -4.59 -8.98 0.64
C PHE A 272 -3.20 -9.13 0.02
N LEU A 273 -2.27 -8.26 0.41
CA LEU A 273 -0.86 -8.38 0.07
C LEU A 273 -0.11 -9.08 1.20
N ALA A 274 0.04 -10.40 1.09
CA ALA A 274 0.85 -11.19 2.01
C ALA A 274 2.34 -10.91 1.80
N MET A 275 3.00 -10.30 2.79
CA MET A 275 4.44 -10.06 2.75
C MET A 275 5.17 -11.26 3.35
N LEU A 276 5.54 -12.19 2.48
CA LEU A 276 6.13 -13.49 2.83
C LEU A 276 7.66 -13.48 2.93
N GLN A 277 8.28 -12.36 2.50
CA GLN A 277 9.69 -12.03 2.74
C GLN A 277 9.73 -10.67 3.43
N PHE A 278 10.54 -10.56 4.49
CA PHE A 278 10.71 -9.29 5.19
C PHE A 278 12.12 -9.19 5.78
N ALA A 279 12.66 -7.96 5.73
CA ALA A 279 13.98 -7.61 6.25
C ALA A 279 15.06 -8.65 5.88
N THR A 280 15.67 -9.27 6.89
CA THR A 280 16.81 -10.17 6.76
C THR A 280 16.41 -11.64 6.65
N LEU A 281 15.12 -11.95 6.41
CA LEU A 281 14.65 -13.33 6.29
C LEU A 281 15.41 -14.06 5.15
N PRO A 282 16.15 -15.15 5.45
CA PRO A 282 16.92 -15.90 4.46
C PRO A 282 16.08 -16.50 3.35
N SER A 283 16.70 -16.81 2.21
CA SER A 283 16.01 -17.35 1.03
C SER A 283 15.33 -18.70 1.29
N ASP A 284 15.95 -19.58 2.06
CA ASP A 284 15.43 -20.89 2.42
C ASP A 284 14.18 -20.78 3.33
N LEU A 285 14.22 -19.91 4.33
CA LEU A 285 13.05 -19.63 5.17
C LEU A 285 11.95 -18.90 4.39
N THR A 286 12.33 -18.00 3.48
CA THR A 286 11.38 -17.32 2.59
C THR A 286 10.68 -18.32 1.68
N GLU A 287 11.42 -19.22 1.03
CA GLU A 287 10.84 -20.25 0.18
C GLU A 287 9.94 -21.20 0.97
N LYS A 288 10.41 -21.66 2.15
CA LYS A 288 9.60 -22.46 3.08
C LYS A 288 8.27 -21.76 3.40
N ASN A 289 8.34 -20.49 3.81
CA ASN A 289 7.16 -19.70 4.17
C ASN A 289 6.20 -19.56 3.00
N ILE A 290 6.70 -19.22 1.80
CA ILE A 290 5.88 -19.12 0.58
C ILE A 290 5.16 -20.44 0.28
N ARG A 291 5.88 -21.57 0.31
CA ARG A 291 5.30 -22.89 0.01
C ARG A 291 4.26 -23.30 1.04
N LEU A 292 4.53 -23.08 2.33
CA LEU A 292 3.61 -23.46 3.40
C LEU A 292 2.37 -22.56 3.40
N PHE A 293 2.54 -21.25 3.22
CA PHE A 293 1.41 -20.32 3.06
C PHE A 293 0.54 -20.69 1.86
N ALA A 294 1.16 -20.95 0.70
CA ALA A 294 0.42 -21.29 -0.52
C ALA A 294 -0.35 -22.62 -0.41
N ARG A 295 0.22 -23.62 0.26
CA ARG A 295 -0.41 -24.94 0.41
C ARG A 295 -1.47 -24.97 1.50
N GLU A 296 -1.17 -24.40 2.66
CA GLU A 296 -2.00 -24.58 3.86
C GLU A 296 -2.90 -23.38 4.14
N VAL A 297 -2.48 -22.16 3.86
CA VAL A 297 -3.21 -20.95 4.29
C VAL A 297 -4.06 -20.36 3.17
N LEU A 298 -3.47 -20.18 1.99
CA LEU A 298 -4.10 -19.52 0.85
C LEU A 298 -5.46 -20.13 0.45
N PRO A 299 -5.66 -21.46 0.40
CA PRO A 299 -6.95 -22.03 0.00
C PRO A 299 -8.12 -21.58 0.90
N ALA A 300 -7.88 -21.40 2.21
CA ALA A 300 -8.90 -20.94 3.14
C ALA A 300 -9.29 -19.47 2.92
N LEU A 301 -8.42 -18.66 2.33
CA LEU A 301 -8.73 -17.27 1.98
C LEU A 301 -9.55 -17.17 0.70
N GLN A 302 -9.35 -18.10 -0.23
CA GLN A 302 -10.05 -18.12 -1.53
C GLN A 302 -11.55 -18.43 -1.38
N THR A 303 -11.96 -18.99 -0.24
CA THR A 303 -13.37 -19.24 0.08
C THR A 303 -14.06 -18.05 0.74
N LEU A 304 -13.31 -17.01 1.13
CA LEU A 304 -13.88 -15.84 1.81
C LEU A 304 -14.60 -14.93 0.83
N THR A 305 -15.73 -14.41 1.26
CA THR A 305 -16.58 -13.49 0.50
C THR A 305 -17.01 -12.32 1.38
N ASP A 306 -17.76 -11.37 0.82
CA ASP A 306 -18.34 -10.29 1.59
C ASP A 306 -19.40 -10.75 2.61
N LYS A 307 -19.86 -12.01 2.56
CA LYS A 307 -20.80 -12.57 3.56
C LYS A 307 -20.18 -12.72 4.94
N GLU A 308 -18.87 -12.96 5.00
CA GLU A 308 -18.14 -13.11 6.24
C GLU A 308 -17.76 -11.75 6.85
N TYR A 309 -17.88 -10.64 6.12
CA TYR A 309 -17.58 -9.31 6.63
C TYR A 309 -18.67 -8.84 7.61
N SER A 310 -18.27 -8.48 8.83
CA SER A 310 -19.18 -8.05 9.90
C SER A 310 -19.82 -6.67 9.67
N GLY A 311 -19.54 -6.02 8.55
CA GLY A 311 -20.00 -4.67 8.25
C GLY A 311 -19.14 -3.57 8.91
N LEU A 312 -19.56 -2.32 8.69
CA LEU A 312 -18.91 -1.15 9.26
C LEU A 312 -19.03 -1.16 10.79
N GLN A 313 -17.96 -1.60 11.47
CA GLN A 313 -17.81 -1.38 12.89
C GLN A 313 -17.43 0.09 13.11
N THR A 314 -18.43 0.96 13.25
CA THR A 314 -18.21 2.29 13.80
C THR A 314 -17.85 2.11 15.26
N GLN A 315 -16.56 2.27 15.62
CA GLN A 315 -16.23 2.57 17.00
C GLN A 315 -17.01 3.85 17.34
N ALA A 316 -17.92 3.77 18.32
CA ALA A 316 -18.53 4.95 18.89
C ALA A 316 -17.38 5.91 19.23
N ALA A 317 -17.44 7.12 18.69
CA ALA A 317 -16.45 8.14 19.00
C ALA A 317 -16.46 8.39 20.51
N GLU A 318 -15.43 7.92 21.20
CA GLU A 318 -15.02 8.42 22.52
C GLU A 318 -13.95 9.50 22.35
#